data_AF-A0A9Q3R1F4-F1
#
_entry.id   AF-A0A9Q3R1F4-F1
#
_cell.length_a   1.000
_cell.length_b   1.000
_cell.length_c   1.000
_cell.angle_alpha   90.00
_cell.angle_beta   90.00
_cell.angle_gamma   90.00
#
_symmetry.space_group_name_H-M   'P 1'
#
loop_
_entity.id
_entity.type
_entity.pdbx_description
1 polymer ?
#
loop_
_entity_poly.entity_id
_entity_poly.type
_entity_poly.pdbx_seq_one_letter_code
_entity_poly.pdbx_strand_id
1 'polypeptide(L)'
;MSTLDSDKVQKICDEVLRLYQHTQLHLAKISAQTIFIRRELSNKNGYVDKILKLKSCAELLGLTEIKIEMDTLNSFGDQNCYWADIALELEVPAKDIFYCSQLIADRPFHSKTVESGEWIVINRSPTGVVHIPVSSIRIRSGKHIDMKPLSKSEAESFISNYYPIELRTLFDRS
;
A
#
# COMPACT_ATOMS: atom_id res chain seq x y z
N MET A 1 10.79 -29.42 4.47
CA MET A 1 9.60 -28.55 4.39
C MET A 1 8.40 -29.39 4.76
N SER A 2 7.67 -29.06 5.83
CA SER A 2 6.42 -29.76 6.16
C SER A 2 5.37 -29.44 5.10
N THR A 3 4.85 -30.45 4.41
CA THR A 3 3.73 -30.29 3.48
C THR A 3 2.49 -29.82 4.23
N LEU A 4 1.84 -28.79 3.70
CA LEU A 4 0.51 -28.36 4.14
C LEU A 4 -0.51 -29.42 3.71
N ASP A 5 -1.13 -30.10 4.66
CA ASP A 5 -2.27 -30.99 4.39
C ASP A 5 -3.57 -30.17 4.23
N SER A 6 -4.61 -30.80 3.64
CA SER A 6 -5.89 -30.11 3.36
C SER A 6 -6.51 -29.50 4.61
N ASP A 7 -6.40 -30.17 5.75
CA ASP A 7 -6.99 -29.75 7.02
C ASP A 7 -6.31 -28.49 7.56
N LYS A 8 -4.97 -28.40 7.45
CA LYS A 8 -4.23 -27.18 7.79
C LYS A 8 -4.57 -26.02 6.86
N VAL A 9 -4.67 -26.28 5.55
CA VAL A 9 -5.07 -25.23 4.59
C VAL A 9 -6.45 -24.70 4.93
N GLN A 10 -7.42 -25.59 5.21
CA GLN A 10 -8.77 -25.18 5.59
C GLN A 10 -8.78 -24.35 6.87
N LYS A 11 -8.03 -24.75 7.90
CA LYS A 11 -7.91 -23.98 9.15
C LYS A 11 -7.35 -22.58 8.93
N ILE A 12 -6.36 -22.43 8.06
CA ILE A 12 -5.79 -21.13 7.70
C ILE A 12 -6.86 -20.29 6.98
N CYS A 13 -7.57 -20.86 6.00
CA CYS A 13 -8.65 -20.17 5.31
C CYS A 13 -9.75 -19.71 6.27
N ASP A 14 -10.17 -20.57 7.21
CA ASP A 14 -11.19 -20.25 8.21
C ASP A 14 -10.74 -19.16 9.19
N GLU A 15 -9.46 -19.16 9.58
CA GLU A 15 -8.88 -18.09 10.41
C GLU A 15 -8.83 -16.75 9.66
N VAL A 16 -8.34 -16.75 8.41
CA VAL A 16 -8.31 -15.55 7.55
C VAL A 16 -9.72 -14.99 7.35
N LEU A 17 -10.70 -15.85 7.09
CA LEU A 17 -12.09 -15.42 6.91
C LEU A 17 -12.68 -14.84 8.20
N ARG A 18 -12.45 -15.48 9.35
CA ARG A 18 -12.92 -14.98 10.65
C ARG A 18 -12.30 -13.64 11.00
N LEU A 19 -11.01 -13.44 10.68
CA LEU A 19 -10.33 -12.17 10.86
C LEU A 19 -10.99 -11.05 10.04
N TYR A 20 -11.20 -11.30 8.74
CA TYR A 20 -11.92 -10.36 7.88
C TYR A 20 -13.31 -10.04 8.42
N GLN A 21 -14.11 -11.08 8.73
CA GLN A 21 -15.46 -10.91 9.25
C GLN A 21 -15.48 -10.11 10.57
N HIS A 22 -14.53 -10.38 11.46
CA HIS A 22 -14.38 -9.62 12.70
C HIS A 22 -14.15 -8.12 12.41
N THR A 23 -13.22 -7.80 11.52
CA THR A 23 -12.98 -6.41 11.11
C THR A 23 -14.21 -5.78 10.47
N GLN A 24 -14.89 -6.46 9.55
CA GLN A 24 -16.08 -5.94 8.89
C GLN A 24 -17.23 -5.67 9.87
N LEU A 25 -17.42 -6.52 10.89
CA LEU A 25 -18.39 -6.29 11.96
C LEU A 25 -18.08 -5.01 12.76
N HIS A 26 -16.81 -4.71 13.01
CA HIS A 26 -16.41 -3.50 13.71
C HIS A 26 -16.56 -2.24 12.85
N LEU A 27 -16.19 -2.31 11.57
CA LEU A 27 -16.37 -1.19 10.63
C LEU A 27 -17.86 -0.89 10.38
N ALA A 28 -18.72 -1.92 10.34
CA ALA A 28 -20.16 -1.74 10.21
C ALA A 28 -20.78 -1.00 11.40
N LYS A 29 -20.29 -1.21 12.63
CA LYS A 29 -20.79 -0.51 13.84
C LYS A 29 -20.58 1.00 13.78
N ILE A 30 -19.52 1.45 13.12
CA ILE A 30 -19.24 2.88 12.95
C ILE A 30 -19.84 3.44 11.66
N SER A 31 -20.62 2.65 10.92
CA SER A 31 -21.25 3.02 9.64
C SER A 31 -20.25 3.57 8.61
N ALA A 32 -18.98 3.17 8.70
CA ALA A 32 -17.96 3.64 7.78
C ALA A 32 -18.14 2.98 6.41
N GLN A 33 -18.41 3.78 5.39
CA GLN A 33 -18.43 3.31 3.98
C GLN A 33 -17.02 3.29 3.40
N THR A 34 -16.20 4.25 3.83
CA THR A 34 -14.81 4.41 3.43
C THR A 34 -13.94 4.65 4.65
N ILE A 35 -12.68 4.26 4.54
CA ILE A 35 -11.64 4.45 5.54
C ILE A 35 -10.52 5.25 4.90
N PHE A 36 -10.18 6.37 5.52
CA PHE A 36 -9.02 7.14 5.14
C PHE A 36 -7.77 6.49 5.75
N ILE A 37 -6.83 6.10 4.90
CA ILE A 37 -5.58 5.47 5.30
C ILE A 37 -4.39 6.23 4.73
N ARG A 38 -3.28 6.19 5.46
CA ARG A 38 -2.03 6.86 5.10
C ARG A 38 -0.91 5.84 5.00
N ARG A 39 -0.10 5.93 3.95
CA ARG A 39 1.16 5.18 3.82
C ARG A 39 2.30 6.16 3.72
N GLU A 40 3.22 6.10 4.66
CA GLU A 40 4.41 6.93 4.64
C GLU A 40 5.59 6.15 4.06
N LEU A 41 6.26 6.72 3.07
CA LEU A 41 7.34 6.08 2.34
C LEU A 41 8.63 6.89 2.47
N SER A 42 9.75 6.20 2.69
CA SER A 42 11.10 6.77 2.66
C SER A 42 11.87 6.17 1.48
N ASN A 43 12.78 6.95 0.89
CA ASN A 43 13.49 6.59 -0.33
C ASN A 43 14.66 5.62 -0.10
N LYS A 44 14.49 4.60 0.76
CA LYS A 44 15.54 3.61 1.02
C LYS A 44 15.77 2.67 -0.16
N ASN A 45 14.73 2.47 -0.99
CA ASN A 45 14.73 1.47 -2.07
C ASN A 45 14.35 2.06 -3.45
N GLY A 46 14.43 3.39 -3.65
CA GLY A 46 14.12 4.04 -4.93
C GLY A 46 12.64 4.17 -5.30
N TYR A 47 11.73 3.55 -4.53
CA TYR A 47 10.28 3.61 -4.80
C TYR A 47 9.72 5.03 -4.78
N VAL A 48 10.25 5.90 -3.90
CA VAL A 48 9.78 7.28 -3.78
C VAL A 48 10.07 8.06 -5.06
N ASP A 49 11.27 7.94 -5.60
CA ASP A 49 11.66 8.61 -6.86
C ASP A 49 10.79 8.15 -8.02
N LYS A 50 10.49 6.84 -8.09
CA LYS A 50 9.59 6.27 -9.10
C LYS A 50 8.16 6.82 -8.98
N ILE A 51 7.61 6.88 -7.76
CA ILE A 51 6.27 7.43 -7.49
C ILE A 51 6.20 8.91 -7.85
N LEU A 52 7.24 9.68 -7.52
CA LEU A 52 7.28 11.11 -7.83
C LEU A 52 7.45 11.36 -9.33
N LYS A 53 8.26 10.56 -10.01
CA LYS A 53 8.35 10.59 -11.47
C LYS A 53 7.01 10.27 -12.14
N LEU A 54 6.30 9.25 -11.66
CA LEU A 54 4.95 8.94 -12.11
C LEU A 54 3.99 10.11 -11.87
N LYS A 55 4.02 10.71 -10.68
CA LYS A 55 3.22 11.89 -10.33
C LYS A 55 3.47 13.04 -11.32
N SER A 56 4.73 13.43 -11.54
CA SER A 56 5.06 14.54 -12.42
C SER A 56 4.68 14.27 -13.87
N CYS A 57 4.90 13.05 -14.37
CA CYS A 57 4.44 12.67 -15.71
C CYS A 57 2.92 12.74 -15.82
N ALA A 58 2.20 12.23 -14.82
CA ALA A 58 0.74 12.25 -14.81
C ALA A 58 0.18 13.67 -14.77
N GLU A 59 0.73 14.55 -13.93
CA GLU A 59 0.35 15.97 -13.88
C GLU A 59 0.62 16.69 -15.21
N LEU A 60 1.78 16.45 -15.83
CA LEU A 60 2.14 17.06 -17.13
C LEU A 60 1.22 16.60 -18.27
N LEU A 61 0.74 15.36 -18.21
CA LEU A 61 -0.13 14.75 -19.23
C LEU A 61 -1.63 14.90 -18.91
N GLY A 62 -2.00 15.51 -17.79
CA GLY A 62 -3.39 15.66 -17.37
C GLY A 62 -4.08 14.36 -16.94
N LEU A 63 -3.30 13.37 -16.49
CA LEU A 63 -3.81 12.12 -15.93
C LEU A 63 -4.21 12.31 -14.46
N THR A 64 -5.31 11.69 -14.04
CA THR A 64 -5.84 11.80 -12.67
C THR A 64 -5.38 10.65 -11.78
N GLU A 65 -4.87 9.56 -12.35
CA GLU A 65 -4.47 8.35 -11.64
C GLU A 65 -3.13 7.81 -12.15
N ILE A 66 -2.43 7.09 -11.28
CA ILE A 66 -1.26 6.29 -11.64
C ILE A 66 -1.45 4.83 -11.21
N LYS A 67 -0.82 3.92 -11.96
CA LYS A 67 -0.79 2.49 -11.66
C LYS A 67 0.39 2.21 -10.74
N ILE A 68 0.18 1.43 -9.68
CA ILE A 68 1.22 0.97 -8.75
C ILE A 68 0.95 -0.49 -8.38
N GLU A 69 2.02 -1.26 -8.15
CA GLU A 69 1.95 -2.62 -7.62
C GLU A 69 1.63 -2.62 -6.12
N MET A 70 0.70 -3.48 -5.66
CA MET A 70 0.14 -3.40 -4.32
C MET A 70 1.16 -3.62 -3.20
N ASP A 71 2.18 -4.46 -3.38
CA ASP A 71 3.20 -4.65 -2.33
C ASP A 71 3.99 -3.38 -2.05
N THR A 72 4.05 -2.45 -3.01
CA THR A 72 4.58 -1.09 -2.78
C THR A 72 3.69 -0.29 -1.82
N LEU A 73 2.39 -0.58 -1.77
CA LEU A 73 1.39 0.11 -0.94
C LEU A 73 1.11 -0.58 0.40
N ASN A 74 1.29 -1.90 0.49
CA ASN A 74 0.96 -2.69 1.68
C ASN A 74 1.75 -2.21 2.93
N SER A 75 1.11 -2.29 4.11
CA SER A 75 1.51 -1.71 5.42
C SER A 75 1.12 -0.24 5.61
N PHE A 76 -0.17 0.09 5.49
CA PHE A 76 -0.65 1.43 5.83
C PHE A 76 -0.54 1.66 7.33
N GLY A 77 -0.21 2.89 7.74
CA GLY A 77 0.02 3.26 9.13
C GLY A 77 -0.78 4.50 9.52
N ASP A 78 -1.33 4.54 10.73
CA ASP A 78 -1.90 5.75 11.32
C ASP A 78 -0.85 6.65 12.03
N GLN A 79 0.40 6.20 12.07
CA GLN A 79 1.48 6.90 12.77
C GLN A 79 2.25 7.84 11.83
N ASN A 80 2.41 9.09 12.27
CA ASN A 80 3.28 10.06 11.61
C ASN A 80 4.76 9.67 11.83
N CYS A 81 5.35 8.95 10.89
CA CYS A 81 6.79 8.68 10.82
C CYS A 81 7.54 9.93 10.31
N TYR A 82 8.25 10.60 11.21
CA TYR A 82 9.05 11.80 10.90
C TYR A 82 10.11 11.62 9.78
N TRP A 83 10.47 10.39 9.44
CA TRP A 83 11.54 10.07 8.48
C TRP A 83 11.05 9.88 7.03
N ALA A 84 9.75 9.95 6.77
CA ALA A 84 9.19 9.72 5.44
C ALA A 84 9.39 10.91 4.49
N ASP A 85 9.60 10.62 3.21
CA ASP A 85 9.79 11.61 2.14
C ASP A 85 8.44 11.99 1.51
N ILE A 86 7.56 11.00 1.33
CA ILE A 86 6.19 11.19 0.83
C ILE A 86 5.17 10.48 1.72
N ALA A 87 3.93 10.94 1.64
CA ALA A 87 2.76 10.24 2.17
C ALA A 87 1.76 9.99 1.04
N LEU A 88 1.20 8.78 1.00
CA LEU A 88 0.06 8.41 0.16
C LEU A 88 -1.17 8.42 1.04
N GLU A 89 -2.14 9.26 0.71
CA GLU A 89 -3.37 9.49 1.46
C GLU A 89 -4.56 8.98 0.64
N LEU A 90 -5.04 7.77 0.98
CA LEU A 90 -6.04 7.04 0.19
C LEU A 90 -7.35 6.94 0.96
N GLU A 91 -8.45 7.06 0.22
CA GLU A 91 -9.77 6.68 0.69
C GLU A 91 -10.10 5.29 0.13
N VAL A 92 -10.25 4.31 1.03
CA VAL A 92 -10.46 2.91 0.66
C VAL A 92 -11.84 2.46 1.12
N PRO A 93 -12.61 1.73 0.31
CA PRO A 93 -13.89 1.15 0.75
C PRO A 93 -13.70 0.27 1.99
N ALA A 94 -14.56 0.42 3.00
CA ALA A 94 -14.45 -0.35 4.25
C ALA A 94 -14.46 -1.87 4.01
N LYS A 95 -15.21 -2.33 2.99
CA LYS A 95 -15.27 -3.73 2.54
C LYS A 95 -13.92 -4.29 2.05
N ASP A 96 -12.99 -3.43 1.70
CA ASP A 96 -11.66 -3.78 1.20
C ASP A 96 -10.61 -3.72 2.31
N ILE A 97 -10.98 -3.41 3.55
CA ILE A 97 -10.07 -3.57 4.70
C ILE A 97 -10.06 -5.02 5.15
N PHE A 98 -8.87 -5.63 5.17
CA PHE A 98 -8.67 -6.99 5.68
C PHE A 98 -8.66 -7.01 7.21
N TYR A 99 -7.73 -6.29 7.82
CA TYR A 99 -7.69 -6.04 9.27
C TYR A 99 -7.02 -4.70 9.58
N CYS A 100 -7.21 -4.23 10.82
CA CYS A 100 -6.40 -3.18 11.41
C CYS A 100 -5.90 -3.61 12.80
N SER A 101 -4.70 -3.14 13.15
CA SER A 101 -3.99 -3.57 14.36
C SER A 101 -4.76 -3.36 15.66
N GLN A 102 -5.63 -2.34 15.71
CA GLN A 102 -6.44 -2.00 16.88
C GLN A 102 -7.50 -3.05 17.20
N LEU A 103 -7.83 -3.94 16.25
CA LEU A 103 -8.80 -5.02 16.44
C LEU A 103 -8.12 -6.37 16.75
N ILE A 104 -6.79 -6.39 16.82
CA ILE A 104 -6.01 -7.60 17.07
C ILE A 104 -5.43 -7.54 18.47
N ALA A 105 -5.86 -8.46 19.33
CA ALA A 105 -5.30 -8.59 20.66
C ALA A 105 -3.87 -9.16 20.60
N ASP A 106 -3.02 -8.69 21.51
CA ASP A 106 -1.69 -9.23 21.66
C ASP A 106 -1.73 -10.66 22.23
N ARG A 107 -0.86 -11.52 21.70
CA ARG A 107 -0.67 -12.86 22.23
C ARG A 107 0.01 -12.79 23.60
N PRO A 108 -0.41 -13.63 24.58
CA PRO A 108 0.29 -13.74 25.84
C PRO A 108 1.79 -14.06 25.60
N PHE A 109 2.67 -13.36 26.31
CA PHE A 109 4.13 -13.59 26.31
C PHE A 109 4.87 -13.31 24.99
N HIS A 110 4.23 -12.65 24.01
CA HIS A 110 4.88 -12.18 22.79
C HIS A 110 4.85 -10.65 22.72
N SER A 111 5.78 -10.07 21.96
CA SER A 111 5.64 -8.69 21.47
C SER A 111 4.40 -8.55 20.59
N LYS A 112 4.01 -7.30 20.27
CA LYS A 112 2.83 -6.96 19.48
C LYS A 112 2.56 -7.95 18.35
N THR A 113 1.33 -8.45 18.25
CA THR A 113 0.97 -9.52 17.29
C THR A 113 1.04 -9.04 15.84
N VAL A 114 0.77 -7.75 15.65
CA VAL A 114 0.88 -7.02 14.37
C VAL A 114 1.50 -5.66 14.63
N GLU A 115 2.03 -5.01 13.60
CA GLU A 115 2.64 -3.69 13.76
C GLU A 115 1.59 -2.66 14.25
N SER A 116 1.99 -1.82 15.18
CA SER A 116 1.11 -0.83 15.78
C SER A 116 0.66 0.19 14.75
N GLY A 117 -0.64 0.40 14.63
CA GLY A 117 -1.18 1.35 13.65
C GLY A 117 -1.34 0.77 12.25
N GLU A 118 -1.04 -0.52 12.04
CA GLU A 118 -1.12 -1.16 10.73
C GLU A 118 -2.56 -1.34 10.25
N TRP A 119 -2.78 -1.04 8.98
CA TRP A 119 -3.98 -1.37 8.21
C TRP A 119 -3.59 -2.19 6.99
N ILE A 120 -4.25 -3.34 6.81
CA ILE A 120 -4.07 -4.19 5.65
C ILE A 120 -5.30 -4.10 4.75
N VAL A 121 -5.05 -3.84 3.47
CA VAL A 121 -6.08 -3.65 2.44
C VAL A 121 -6.05 -4.84 1.49
N ILE A 122 -7.23 -5.34 1.14
CA ILE A 122 -7.43 -6.38 0.14
C ILE A 122 -7.25 -5.77 -1.24
N ASN A 123 -6.28 -6.28 -1.99
CA ASN A 123 -6.21 -6.01 -3.41
C ASN A 123 -7.26 -6.82 -4.16
N ARG A 124 -8.23 -6.12 -4.77
CA ARG A 124 -9.25 -6.74 -5.63
C ARG A 124 -8.81 -6.91 -7.08
N SER A 125 -7.66 -6.34 -7.46
CA SER A 125 -7.12 -6.44 -8.80
C SER A 125 -6.46 -7.80 -9.05
N PRO A 126 -6.85 -8.54 -10.09
CA PRO A 126 -6.26 -9.85 -10.40
C PRO A 126 -4.80 -9.76 -10.86
N THR A 127 -4.31 -8.57 -11.23
CA THR A 127 -2.95 -8.36 -11.71
C THR A 127 -1.98 -7.93 -10.61
N GLY A 128 -2.45 -7.74 -9.38
CA GLY A 128 -1.63 -7.14 -8.32
C GLY A 128 -1.46 -5.62 -8.46
N VAL A 129 -1.94 -5.01 -9.55
CA VAL A 129 -1.77 -3.59 -9.85
C VAL A 129 -3.03 -2.83 -9.48
N VAL A 130 -2.88 -1.75 -8.70
CA VAL A 130 -3.96 -0.85 -8.34
C VAL A 130 -3.77 0.53 -8.96
N HIS A 131 -4.87 1.27 -9.02
CA HIS A 131 -4.90 2.65 -9.45
C HIS A 131 -5.02 3.53 -8.21
N ILE A 132 -4.15 4.54 -8.09
CA ILE A 132 -4.28 5.55 -7.04
C ILE A 132 -4.42 6.94 -7.66
N PRO A 133 -5.21 7.84 -7.05
CA PRO A 133 -5.29 9.22 -7.50
C PRO A 133 -3.92 9.90 -7.42
N VAL A 134 -3.55 10.67 -8.44
CA VAL A 134 -2.34 11.52 -8.43
C VAL A 134 -2.39 12.52 -7.28
N SER A 135 -3.61 12.95 -6.94
CA SER A 135 -3.92 13.83 -5.82
C SER A 135 -3.80 13.15 -4.46
N SER A 136 -3.53 11.85 -4.35
CA SER A 136 -3.28 11.19 -3.05
C SER A 136 -1.82 11.31 -2.60
N ILE A 137 -0.91 11.65 -3.52
CA ILE A 137 0.53 11.71 -3.26
C ILE A 137 0.90 13.08 -2.68
N ARG A 138 1.45 13.10 -1.47
CA ARG A 138 1.88 14.28 -0.74
C ARG A 138 3.39 14.24 -0.52
N ILE A 139 4.09 15.30 -0.91
CA ILE A 139 5.47 15.52 -0.50
C ILE A 139 5.45 16.08 0.94
N ARG A 140 6.20 15.48 1.86
CA ARG A 140 6.20 15.97 3.26
C ARG A 140 6.93 17.32 3.36
N SER A 141 6.38 18.22 4.17
CA SER A 141 6.95 19.56 4.42
C SER A 141 8.42 19.48 4.83
N GLY A 142 9.26 20.33 4.22
CA GLY A 142 10.71 20.37 4.50
C GLY A 142 11.55 19.39 3.67
N LYS A 143 10.94 18.56 2.83
CA LYS A 143 11.65 17.74 1.83
C LYS A 143 11.66 18.48 0.50
N HIS A 144 12.85 18.88 0.06
CA HIS A 144 13.07 19.33 -1.32
C HIS A 144 13.40 18.10 -2.17
N ILE A 145 12.63 17.90 -3.24
CA ILE A 145 12.85 16.79 -4.17
C ILE A 145 13.25 17.43 -5.49
N ASP A 146 14.56 17.41 -5.76
CA ASP A 146 15.11 17.93 -7.00
C ASP A 146 14.84 16.94 -8.14
N MET A 147 13.65 17.07 -8.73
CA MET A 147 13.34 16.40 -9.98
C MET A 147 13.73 17.29 -11.16
N LYS A 148 14.52 16.74 -12.07
CA LYS A 148 14.78 17.40 -13.36
C LYS A 148 13.44 17.65 -14.07
N PRO A 149 13.22 18.86 -14.61
CA PRO A 149 12.04 19.13 -15.44
C PRO A 149 11.94 18.11 -16.57
N LEU A 150 10.75 17.55 -16.76
CA LEU A 150 10.44 16.61 -17.84
C LEU A 150 9.74 17.37 -18.97
N SER A 151 10.16 17.13 -20.20
CA SER A 151 9.39 17.51 -21.38
C SER A 151 8.17 16.60 -21.56
N LYS A 152 7.20 17.08 -22.34
CA LYS A 152 5.98 16.29 -22.63
C LYS A 152 6.30 14.97 -23.32
N SER A 153 7.25 14.96 -24.27
CA SER A 153 7.67 13.74 -24.99
C SER A 153 8.38 12.75 -24.06
N GLU A 154 9.18 13.23 -23.10
CA GLU A 154 9.79 12.37 -22.08
C GLU A 154 8.74 11.75 -21.16
N ALA A 155 7.71 12.51 -20.78
CA ALA A 155 6.61 11.98 -19.97
C ALA A 155 5.79 10.93 -20.72
N GLU A 156 5.45 11.18 -21.99
CA GLU A 156 4.75 10.22 -22.86
C GLU A 156 5.57 8.94 -23.03
N SER A 157 6.87 9.07 -23.29
CA SER A 157 7.79 7.94 -23.40
C SER A 157 7.89 7.17 -22.07
N PHE A 158 7.98 7.86 -20.94
CA PHE A 158 8.04 7.19 -19.64
C PHE A 158 6.76 6.41 -19.32
N ILE A 159 5.58 7.02 -19.50
CA ILE A 159 4.30 6.38 -19.20
C ILE A 159 4.01 5.21 -20.14
N SER A 160 4.33 5.33 -21.43
CA SER A 160 4.12 4.24 -22.39
C SER A 160 4.99 3.01 -22.11
N ASN A 161 6.19 3.22 -21.58
CA ASN A 161 7.11 2.15 -21.20
C ASN A 161 6.98 1.71 -19.72
N TYR A 162 6.10 2.36 -18.96
CA TYR A 162 5.95 2.08 -17.55
C TYR A 162 5.24 0.73 -17.32
N TYR A 163 5.92 -0.16 -16.60
CA TYR A 163 5.33 -1.39 -16.09
C TYR A 163 5.35 -1.38 -14.55
N PRO A 164 4.18 -1.48 -13.88
CA PRO A 164 4.08 -1.34 -12.43
C PRO A 164 4.67 -2.52 -11.66
N ILE A 165 4.66 -3.71 -12.23
CA ILE A 165 5.14 -4.94 -11.56
C ILE A 165 6.66 -5.00 -11.68
N GLU A 166 7.33 -4.93 -10.53
CA GLU A 166 8.76 -5.24 -10.44
C GLU A 166 8.92 -6.71 -10.08
N LEU A 167 9.44 -7.51 -11.01
CA LEU A 167 9.84 -8.88 -10.72
C LEU A 167 11.05 -8.82 -9.79
N ARG A 168 10.83 -9.01 -8.48
CA ARG A 168 11.92 -9.18 -7.52
C ARG A 168 12.65 -10.47 -7.89
N THR A 169 13.88 -10.37 -8.40
CA THR A 169 14.77 -11.52 -8.50
C THR A 169 15.08 -11.98 -7.08
N LEU A 170 14.58 -13.16 -6.70
CA LEU A 170 14.78 -13.78 -5.38
C LEU A 170 16.23 -14.22 -5.10
N PHE A 171 17.20 -13.69 -5.85
CA PHE A 171 18.61 -14.05 -5.78
C PHE A 171 19.46 -12.78 -5.62
N ASP A 172 19.49 -12.25 -4.40
CA ASP A 172 20.69 -11.63 -3.87
C ASP A 172 20.70 -11.90 -2.36
N ARG A 173 21.17 -13.10 -2.02
CA ARG A 173 21.75 -13.36 -0.70
C ARG A 173 23.26 -13.16 -0.86
N SER A 174 23.71 -11.92 -0.69
CA SER A 174 25.11 -11.60 -0.38
C SER A 174 25.26 -11.51 1.13
#